data_AF-A0A7S3T1A1-F1
#
_entry.id   AF-A0A7S3T1A1-F1
#
_cell.length_a   1.000
_cell.length_b   1.000
_cell.length_c   1.000
_cell.angle_alpha   90.00
_cell.angle_beta   90.00
_cell.angle_gamma   90.00
#
_symmetry.space_group_name_H-M   'P 1'
#
loop_
_entity.id
_entity.type
_entity.pdbx_description
1 polymer ?
#
loop_
_entity_poly.entity_id
_entity_poly.type
_entity_poly.pdbx_seq_one_letter_code
_entity_poly.pdbx_strand_id
1 'polypeptide(L)'
;EAELKHGRIAMLAWVGLVVPDFVRIPGERYSFEAIPNVLDAHDKLNGAVGVNFQILFWIAIVELCCAKKVFEWNSLETAGDYGLTGFFPADEEGQKRMRLAELKNGRLAMVAFGGAVTQAAITHHPFPWLY
;
A
#
# COMPACT_ATOMS: atom_id res chain seq x y z
N GLU A 1 -13.53 -2.24 -9.47
CA GLU A 1 -12.24 -1.52 -9.57
C GLU A 1 -11.78 -0.90 -8.25
N ALA A 2 -12.61 -0.09 -7.58
CA ALA A 2 -12.25 0.57 -6.33
C ALA A 2 -11.74 -0.39 -5.24
N GLU A 3 -12.42 -1.54 -5.04
CA GLU A 3 -12.01 -2.55 -4.06
C GLU A 3 -10.61 -3.11 -4.32
N LEU A 4 -10.27 -3.40 -5.57
CA LEU A 4 -8.95 -3.92 -5.94
C LEU A 4 -7.85 -2.87 -5.71
N LYS A 5 -8.14 -1.59 -6.00
CA LYS A 5 -7.19 -0.50 -5.71
C LYS A 5 -6.95 -0.37 -4.21
N HIS A 6 -8.02 -0.31 -3.40
CA HIS A 6 -7.90 -0.25 -1.94
C HIS A 6 -7.18 -1.47 -1.37
N GLY A 7 -7.50 -2.67 -1.85
CA GLY A 7 -6.86 -3.91 -1.43
C GLY A 7 -5.36 -3.93 -1.73
N ARG A 8 -4.94 -3.55 -2.94
CA ARG A 8 -3.52 -3.47 -3.33
C ARG A 8 -2.75 -2.43 -2.51
N ILE A 9 -3.33 -1.25 -2.33
CA ILE A 9 -2.72 -0.19 -1.50
C ILE A 9 -2.60 -0.67 -0.06
N ALA A 10 -3.64 -1.29 0.52
CA ALA A 10 -3.61 -1.79 1.88
C ALA A 10 -2.59 -2.92 2.08
N MET A 11 -2.44 -3.83 1.11
CA MET A 11 -1.42 -4.89 1.16
C MET A 11 0.00 -4.30 1.23
N LEU A 12 0.30 -3.29 0.40
CA LEU A 12 1.60 -2.62 0.43
C LEU A 12 1.78 -1.75 1.68
N ALA A 13 0.73 -1.07 2.13
CA ALA A 13 0.75 -0.24 3.32
C ALA A 13 0.98 -1.05 4.60
N TRP A 14 0.39 -2.26 4.69
CA TRP A 14 0.62 -3.18 5.82
C TRP A 14 2.11 -3.57 5.92
N VAL A 15 2.70 -4.02 4.82
CA VAL A 15 4.13 -4.37 4.79
C VAL A 15 5.00 -3.13 5.04
N GLY A 16 4.61 -1.98 4.47
CA GLY A 16 5.26 -0.69 4.66
C GLY A 16 5.16 -0.14 6.10
N LEU A 17 4.24 -0.64 6.92
CA LEU A 17 4.14 -0.29 8.33
C LEU A 17 5.06 -1.18 9.20
N VAL A 18 5.16 -2.48 8.88
CA VAL A 18 5.93 -3.45 9.66
C VAL A 18 7.44 -3.41 9.34
N VAL A 19 7.81 -3.32 8.07
CA VAL A 19 9.23 -3.44 7.65
C VAL A 19 10.12 -2.32 8.23
N PRO A 20 9.71 -1.03 8.27
CA PRO A 20 10.55 0.05 8.80
C PRO A 20 10.88 -0.04 10.29
N ASP A 21 10.16 -0.87 11.06
CA ASP A 21 10.51 -1.16 12.46
C ASP A 21 11.75 -2.05 12.57
N PHE A 22 12.07 -2.83 11.52
CA PHE A 22 13.23 -3.74 11.50
C PHE A 22 14.35 -3.25 10.60
N VAL A 23 14.01 -2.74 9.41
CA VAL A 23 14.97 -2.40 8.36
C VAL A 23 14.64 -1.04 7.79
N ARG A 24 15.65 -0.16 7.75
CA ARG A 24 15.52 1.18 7.17
C ARG A 24 16.53 1.41 6.06
N ILE A 25 16.12 2.23 5.11
CA ILE A 25 16.95 2.65 3.99
C ILE A 25 18.09 3.52 4.56
N PRO A 26 19.34 3.34 4.08
CA PRO A 26 20.46 4.14 4.57
C PRO A 26 20.22 5.64 4.34
N GLY A 27 20.37 6.42 5.41
CA GLY A 27 20.25 7.87 5.40
C GLY A 27 19.88 8.41 6.79
N GLU A 28 20.54 9.47 7.23
CA GLU A 28 20.32 10.05 8.57
C GLU A 28 18.85 10.44 8.80
N ARG A 29 18.19 10.95 7.76
CA ARG A 29 16.77 11.36 7.79
C ARG A 29 15.79 10.21 8.03
N TYR A 30 16.20 8.98 7.72
CA TYR A 30 15.38 7.78 7.88
C TYR A 30 15.83 6.93 9.07
N SER A 31 16.90 7.31 9.76
CA SER A 31 17.46 6.56 10.90
C SER A 31 16.44 6.39 12.04
N PHE A 32 16.66 5.36 12.86
CA PHE A 32 15.86 5.12 14.07
C PHE A 32 15.89 6.29 15.05
N GLU A 33 16.97 7.07 15.06
CA GLU A 33 17.11 8.28 15.88
C GLU A 33 16.23 9.42 15.36
N ALA A 34 16.20 9.63 14.04
CA ALA A 34 15.40 10.69 13.42
C ALA A 34 13.88 10.40 13.53
N ILE A 35 13.49 9.15 13.35
CA ILE A 35 12.08 8.72 13.34
C ILE A 35 11.93 7.53 14.29
N PRO A 36 11.64 7.72 15.58
CA PRO A 36 11.57 6.61 16.53
C PRO A 36 10.33 5.72 16.29
N ASN A 37 9.18 6.30 15.94
CA ASN A 37 7.96 5.57 15.61
C ASN A 37 7.60 5.75 14.13
N VAL A 38 7.17 4.67 13.46
CA VAL A 38 6.79 4.66 12.04
C VAL A 38 5.59 5.58 11.75
N LEU A 39 4.70 5.81 12.71
CA LEU A 39 3.58 6.75 12.54
C LEU A 39 4.06 8.19 12.32
N ASP A 40 5.10 8.61 13.04
CA ASP A 40 5.64 9.97 12.93
C ASP A 40 6.35 10.19 11.59
N ALA A 41 6.63 9.12 10.82
CA ALA A 41 7.32 9.21 9.54
C ALA A 41 6.56 10.08 8.55
N HIS A 42 5.22 10.03 8.55
CA HIS A 42 4.40 10.84 7.66
C HIS A 42 4.63 12.34 7.89
N ASP A 43 4.63 12.78 9.14
CA ASP A 43 4.74 14.19 9.47
C ASP A 43 6.19 14.68 9.38
N LYS A 44 7.16 13.86 9.79
CA LYS A 44 8.59 14.20 9.74
C LYS A 44 9.17 14.24 8.33
N LEU A 45 8.59 13.48 7.40
CA LEU A 45 9.01 13.45 5.98
C LEU A 45 8.16 14.39 5.09
N ASN A 46 7.25 15.15 5.69
CA ASN A 46 6.45 16.16 5.00
C ASN A 46 7.23 17.48 4.86
N GLY A 47 7.49 17.91 3.62
CA GLY A 47 8.16 19.17 3.31
C GLY A 47 8.01 19.54 1.83
N ALA A 48 8.21 20.83 1.49
CA ALA A 48 8.01 21.36 0.13
C ALA A 48 8.93 20.73 -0.94
N VAL A 49 10.01 20.06 -0.53
CA VAL A 49 10.89 19.20 -1.34
C VAL A 49 11.04 17.82 -0.69
N GLY A 50 10.05 17.42 0.10
CA GLY A 50 10.05 16.20 0.93
C GLY A 50 9.75 14.95 0.12
N VAL A 51 10.19 13.81 0.66
CA VAL A 51 10.00 12.47 0.08
C VAL A 51 8.51 12.19 -0.18
N ASN A 52 7.64 12.64 0.72
CA ASN A 52 6.19 12.46 0.57
C ASN A 52 5.62 13.19 -0.65
N PHE A 53 6.10 14.41 -0.92
CA PHE A 53 5.67 15.16 -2.11
C PHE A 53 6.16 14.50 -3.40
N GLN A 54 7.39 14.00 -3.41
CA GLN A 54 7.91 13.23 -4.54
C GLN A 54 7.08 11.96 -4.79
N ILE A 55 6.75 11.21 -3.75
CA ILE A 55 5.91 10.01 -3.85
C ILE A 55 4.52 10.38 -4.37
N LEU A 56 3.89 11.40 -3.78
CA LEU A 56 2.58 11.88 -4.19
C LEU A 56 2.56 12.32 -5.67
N PHE A 57 3.60 13.03 -6.11
CA PHE A 57 3.75 13.47 -7.49
C PHE A 57 3.78 12.28 -8.46
N TRP A 58 4.59 11.25 -8.18
CA TRP A 58 4.65 10.07 -9.05
C TRP A 58 3.36 9.24 -9.02
N ILE A 59 2.71 9.10 -7.85
CA ILE A 59 1.40 8.46 -7.74
C ILE A 59 0.37 9.21 -8.59
N ALA A 60 0.37 10.55 -8.52
CA ALA A 60 -0.55 11.37 -9.30
C ALA A 60 -0.35 11.19 -10.81
N ILE A 61 0.90 11.12 -11.30
CA ILE A 61 1.19 10.84 -12.71
C ILE A 61 0.63 9.48 -13.12
N VAL A 62 0.89 8.42 -12.34
CA VAL A 62 0.40 7.07 -12.65
C VAL A 62 -1.13 7.03 -12.66
N GLU A 63 -1.79 7.67 -11.69
CA GLU A 63 -3.25 7.79 -11.64
C GLU A 63 -3.80 8.54 -12.86
N LEU A 64 -3.15 9.64 -13.30
CA LEU A 64 -3.56 10.37 -14.49
C LEU A 64 -3.43 9.54 -15.77
N CYS A 65 -2.36 8.76 -15.92
CA CYS A 65 -2.20 7.85 -17.06
C CYS A 65 -3.25 6.73 -17.06
N CYS A 66 -3.63 6.24 -15.88
CA CYS A 66 -4.63 5.19 -15.70
C CYS A 66 -6.08 5.70 -15.69
N ALA A 67 -6.30 7.02 -15.57
CA ALA A 67 -7.63 7.62 -15.42
C ALA A 67 -8.57 7.26 -16.58
N LYS A 68 -8.10 7.26 -17.82
CA LYS A 68 -8.92 6.88 -18.98
C LYS A 68 -9.48 5.45 -18.85
N LYS A 69 -8.67 4.52 -18.32
CA LYS A 69 -9.10 3.13 -18.11
C LYS A 69 -10.18 3.02 -17.03
N VAL A 70 -10.05 3.81 -15.97
CA VAL A 70 -10.99 3.86 -14.83
C VAL A 70 -12.34 4.47 -15.24
N PHE A 71 -12.32 5.51 -16.08
CA PHE A 71 -13.54 6.25 -16.44
C PHE A 71 -14.25 5.76 -17.71
N GLU A 72 -13.51 5.24 -18.70
CA GLU A 72 -14.09 4.86 -20.00
C GLU A 72 -14.18 3.35 -20.21
N TRP A 73 -13.27 2.55 -19.63
CA TRP A 73 -13.14 1.11 -19.92
C TRP A 73 -13.45 0.21 -18.73
N ASN A 74 -14.21 0.71 -17.77
CA ASN A 74 -14.53 -0.03 -16.55
C ASN A 74 -15.70 -0.99 -16.78
N SER A 75 -15.40 -2.26 -17.06
CA SER A 75 -16.36 -3.35 -16.99
C SER A 75 -16.04 -4.27 -15.80
N LEU A 76 -17.04 -4.99 -15.26
CA LEU A 76 -16.80 -5.94 -14.17
C LEU A 76 -15.77 -7.03 -14.51
N GLU A 77 -15.60 -7.33 -15.80
CA GLU A 77 -14.66 -8.35 -16.29
C GLU A 77 -13.24 -7.82 -16.47
N THR A 78 -13.07 -6.51 -16.69
CA THR A 78 -11.77 -5.86 -16.95
C THR A 78 -11.28 -4.98 -15.80
N ALA A 79 -12.13 -4.79 -14.78
CA ALA A 79 -11.84 -3.96 -13.63
C ALA A 79 -10.57 -4.40 -12.89
N GLY A 80 -9.58 -3.50 -12.80
CA GLY A 80 -8.33 -3.74 -12.07
C GLY A 80 -7.29 -4.60 -12.81
N ASP A 81 -7.57 -5.01 -14.04
CA ASP A 81 -6.56 -5.56 -14.93
C ASP A 81 -5.72 -4.42 -15.51
N TYR A 82 -4.40 -4.42 -15.30
CA TYR A 82 -3.47 -3.43 -15.87
C TYR A 82 -2.47 -4.07 -16.85
N GLY A 83 -2.72 -5.32 -17.31
CA GLY A 83 -1.84 -6.03 -18.23
C GLY A 83 -0.55 -6.55 -17.59
N LEU A 84 -0.47 -6.56 -16.25
CA LEU A 84 0.67 -7.09 -15.49
C LEU A 84 0.56 -8.62 -15.34
N THR A 85 0.62 -9.34 -16.46
CA THR A 85 0.34 -10.80 -16.53
C THR A 85 1.57 -11.70 -16.47
N GLY A 86 2.76 -11.17 -16.16
CA GLY A 86 4.03 -11.92 -16.23
C GLY A 86 4.08 -13.22 -15.42
N PHE A 87 3.33 -13.32 -14.32
CA PHE A 87 3.23 -14.53 -13.48
C PHE A 87 1.81 -15.12 -13.47
N PHE A 88 0.98 -14.77 -14.45
CA PHE A 88 -0.42 -15.19 -14.51
C PHE A 88 -0.54 -16.60 -15.13
N PRO A 89 -1.21 -17.57 -14.46
CA PRO A 89 -1.45 -18.89 -15.03
C PRO A 89 -2.23 -18.80 -16.34
N ALA A 90 -1.87 -19.66 -17.30
CA ALA A 90 -2.59 -19.77 -18.55
C ALA A 90 -3.99 -20.40 -18.36
N ASP A 91 -4.15 -21.26 -17.34
CA ASP A 91 -5.39 -21.98 -17.07
C ASP A 91 -6.48 -21.09 -16.45
N GLU A 92 -7.69 -21.13 -17.01
CA GLU A 92 -8.83 -20.31 -16.55
C GLU A 92 -9.16 -20.53 -15.06
N GLU A 93 -9.06 -21.76 -14.57
CA GLU A 93 -9.28 -22.10 -13.17
C GLU A 93 -8.18 -21.50 -12.27
N GLY A 94 -6.93 -21.54 -12.74
CA GLY A 94 -5.79 -20.91 -12.06
C GLY A 94 -5.95 -19.39 -11.97
N GLN A 95 -6.44 -18.75 -13.04
CA GLN A 95 -6.72 -17.32 -13.08
C GLN A 95 -7.82 -16.94 -12.07
N LYS A 96 -8.92 -17.71 -12.02
CA LYS A 96 -10.00 -17.49 -11.03
C LYS A 96 -9.48 -17.65 -9.61
N ARG A 97 -8.65 -18.66 -9.34
CA ARG A 97 -8.06 -18.90 -8.03
C ARG A 97 -7.16 -17.74 -7.59
N MET A 98 -6.30 -17.24 -8.46
CA MET A 98 -5.42 -16.12 -8.10
C MET A 98 -6.17 -14.81 -7.89
N ARG A 99 -7.17 -14.51 -8.74
CA ARG A 99 -8.04 -13.34 -8.54
C ARG A 99 -8.77 -13.40 -7.20
N LEU A 100 -9.27 -14.58 -6.82
CA LEU A 100 -9.91 -14.77 -5.52
C LEU A 100 -8.91 -14.65 -4.36
N ALA A 101 -7.68 -15.14 -4.53
CA ALA A 101 -6.64 -15.01 -3.52
C ALA A 101 -6.25 -13.54 -3.30
N GLU A 102 -6.09 -12.76 -4.38
CA GLU A 102 -5.86 -11.32 -4.32
C GLU A 102 -6.98 -10.61 -3.55
N LEU A 103 -8.25 -10.91 -3.87
CA LEU A 103 -9.39 -10.30 -3.22
C LEU A 103 -9.43 -10.59 -1.71
N LYS A 104 -9.21 -11.85 -1.32
CA LYS A 104 -9.21 -12.25 0.10
C LYS A 104 -8.06 -11.60 0.88
N ASN A 105 -6.87 -11.60 0.32
CA ASN A 105 -5.70 -10.96 0.94
C ASN A 105 -5.85 -9.44 1.01
N GLY A 106 -6.39 -8.82 -0.04
CA GLY A 106 -6.70 -7.39 -0.05
C GLY A 106 -7.70 -6.99 1.02
N ARG A 107 -8.79 -7.74 1.19
CA ARG A 107 -9.78 -7.52 2.25
C ARG A 107 -9.19 -7.67 3.64
N LEU A 108 -8.38 -8.71 3.85
CA LEU A 108 -7.69 -8.91 5.12
C LEU A 108 -6.74 -7.75 5.42
N ALA A 109 -5.96 -7.31 4.43
CA ALA A 109 -5.02 -6.21 4.59
C ALA A 109 -5.70 -4.87 4.90
N MET A 110 -6.87 -4.59 4.29
CA MET A 110 -7.64 -3.37 4.58
C MET A 110 -8.05 -3.30 6.07
N VAL A 111 -8.51 -4.41 6.64
CA VAL A 111 -8.88 -4.48 8.05
C VAL A 111 -7.64 -4.45 8.95
N ALA A 112 -6.60 -5.19 8.59
CA ALA A 112 -5.35 -5.26 9.35
C ALA A 112 -4.69 -3.87 9.48
N PHE A 113 -4.55 -3.15 8.36
CA PHE A 113 -3.94 -1.82 8.35
C PHE A 113 -4.70 -0.82 9.22
N GLY A 114 -6.04 -0.80 9.13
CA GLY A 114 -6.87 0.05 10.00
C GLY A 114 -6.70 -0.27 11.49
N GLY A 115 -6.62 -1.55 11.84
CA GLY A 115 -6.37 -2.01 13.21
C GLY A 115 -4.99 -1.58 13.73
N ALA A 116 -3.92 -1.81 12.97
CA ALA A 116 -2.57 -1.47 13.42
C ALA A 116 -2.36 0.04 13.53
N VAL A 117 -2.84 0.85 12.59
CA VAL A 117 -2.71 2.31 12.69
C VAL A 117 -3.46 2.83 13.92
N THR A 118 -4.66 2.31 14.19
CA THR A 118 -5.44 2.71 15.37
C THR A 118 -4.74 2.31 16.67
N GLN A 119 -4.20 1.10 16.75
CA GLN A 119 -3.45 0.67 17.94
C GLN A 119 -2.14 1.43 18.10
N ALA A 120 -1.39 1.65 17.03
CA ALA A 120 -0.16 2.43 17.04
C ALA A 120 -0.43 3.88 17.48
N ALA A 121 -1.57 4.48 17.10
CA ALA A 121 -1.94 5.83 17.51
C ALA A 121 -2.35 5.93 18.98
N ILE A 122 -2.85 4.85 19.57
CA ILE A 122 -3.22 4.82 21.00
C ILE A 122 -2.00 4.49 21.87
N THR A 123 -1.24 3.48 21.48
CA THR A 123 -0.13 2.93 22.28
C THR A 123 1.18 3.68 22.05
N HIS A 124 1.40 4.23 20.86
CA HIS A 124 2.68 4.83 20.44
C HIS A 124 3.89 3.89 20.55
N HIS A 125 3.66 2.58 20.59
CA HIS A 125 4.73 1.57 20.58
C HIS A 125 5.10 1.16 19.15
N PRO A 126 6.32 0.67 18.89
CA PRO A 126 6.67 0.01 17.64
C PRO A 126 5.97 -1.36 17.53
N PHE A 127 6.07 -2.03 16.38
CA PHE A 127 5.58 -3.40 16.21
C PHE A 127 6.00 -4.30 17.38
N PRO A 128 5.10 -5.07 18.02
CA PRO A 128 3.75 -5.46 17.59
C PRO A 128 2.59 -4.55 18.09
N TRP A 129 2.83 -3.30 18.48
CA TRP A 129 1.80 -2.36 18.94
C TRP A 129 1.01 -2.83 20.17
N LEU A 130 1.66 -3.62 21.02
CA LEU A 130 1.16 -4.07 22.32
C LEU A 130 1.56 -3.09 23.44
N TYR A 131 0.78 -3.12 24.54
CA TYR A 131 1.03 -2.38 25.78
C TYR A 131 2.31 -2.83 26.50
#